data_AF-A0A098BYZ2-F1
#
_entry.id   AF-A0A098BYZ2-F1
#
_cell.length_a   1.000
_cell.length_b   1.000
_cell.length_c   1.000
_cell.angle_alpha   90.00
_cell.angle_beta   90.00
_cell.angle_gamma   90.00
#
_symmetry.space_group_name_H-M   'P 1'
#
loop_
_entity.id
_entity.type
_entity.pdbx_description
1 polymer ?
#
loop_
_entity_poly.entity_id
_entity_poly.type
_entity_poly.pdbx_seq_one_letter_code
_entity_poly.pdbx_strand_id
1 'polypeptide(L)'
;MYLFFDTETTGLPKNWKAPVSDLNNWPRLVQLAYLYYDKNGNKILGGDYIIRPEGFTIPTEASRIHGISTERATREGEYIISVLQKFQSLINQAEVLVAHNMSFDEKIVGAELLRAGMYNSIPAKNKICTMQSTTNFCAIDGPYGYKWPKLSDLHYKLFRTGFEEAHNASVDITATAKCFWELKRLGKI
;
A
#
# COMPACT_ATOMS: atom_id res chain seq x y z
N MET A 1 -2.34 -15.27 -9.54
CA MET A 1 -3.33 -14.37 -8.89
C MET A 1 -2.62 -13.14 -8.34
N TYR A 2 -3.24 -11.97 -8.41
CA TYR A 2 -2.63 -10.69 -8.01
C TYR A 2 -3.33 -10.11 -6.77
N LEU A 3 -2.55 -9.72 -5.77
CA LEU A 3 -3.04 -9.00 -4.59
C LEU A 3 -2.43 -7.60 -4.55
N PHE A 4 -3.29 -6.62 -4.67
CA PHE A 4 -2.96 -5.21 -4.57
C PHE A 4 -3.22 -4.76 -3.15
N PHE A 5 -2.33 -3.96 -2.57
CA PHE A 5 -2.59 -3.33 -1.28
C PHE A 5 -1.90 -1.96 -1.17
N ASP A 6 -2.46 -1.12 -0.31
CA ASP A 6 -1.97 0.21 0.03
C ASP A 6 -2.23 0.47 1.52
N THR A 7 -1.39 1.31 2.15
CA THR A 7 -1.45 1.59 3.58
C THR A 7 -1.43 3.07 3.91
N GLU A 8 -2.33 3.49 4.79
CA GLU A 8 -2.18 4.75 5.53
C GLU A 8 -1.55 4.48 6.88
N THR A 9 -0.72 5.41 7.36
CA THR A 9 0.08 5.19 8.56
C THR A 9 0.20 6.44 9.41
N THR A 10 0.70 6.27 10.63
CA THR A 10 0.94 7.39 11.55
C THR A 10 2.10 8.31 11.12
N GLY A 11 2.79 8.04 10.01
CA GLY A 11 3.89 8.89 9.52
C GLY A 11 4.91 8.15 8.65
N LEU A 12 6.16 8.63 8.64
CA LEU A 12 7.25 8.01 7.91
C LEU A 12 8.18 7.23 8.85
N PRO A 13 8.96 6.25 8.35
CA PRO A 13 9.88 5.52 9.20
C PRO A 13 11.05 6.42 9.59
N LYS A 14 11.61 6.21 10.79
CA LYS A 14 12.79 6.98 11.25
C LYS A 14 14.01 6.73 10.35
N ASN A 15 14.14 5.50 9.87
CA ASN A 15 15.18 5.02 8.98
C ASN A 15 14.58 4.04 7.96
N TRP A 16 14.61 4.44 6.69
CA TRP A 16 14.12 3.64 5.56
C TRP A 16 14.91 2.34 5.33
N LYS A 17 16.14 2.24 5.85
CA LYS A 17 17.01 1.06 5.70
C LYS A 17 16.91 0.08 6.86
N ALA A 18 16.11 0.37 7.89
CA ALA A 18 16.01 -0.51 9.05
C ALA A 18 15.44 -1.88 8.66
N PRO A 19 15.79 -2.97 9.36
CA PRO A 19 15.11 -4.24 9.18
C PRO A 19 13.64 -4.11 9.62
N VAL A 20 12.76 -4.94 9.06
CA VAL A 20 11.33 -4.94 9.41
C VAL A 20 11.08 -5.29 10.90
N SER A 21 12.01 -6.02 11.51
CA SER A 21 11.98 -6.39 12.93
C SER A 21 12.34 -5.26 13.88
N ASP A 22 12.84 -4.11 13.40
CA ASP A 22 13.00 -2.91 14.22
C ASP A 22 11.64 -2.22 14.37
N LEU A 23 10.78 -2.78 15.21
CA LEU A 23 9.37 -2.39 15.31
C LEU A 23 9.17 -0.94 15.79
N ASN A 24 10.16 -0.32 16.42
CA ASN A 24 10.11 1.08 16.88
C ASN A 24 10.50 2.08 15.78
N ASN A 25 11.07 1.60 14.68
CA ASN A 25 11.40 2.40 13.50
C ASN A 25 10.17 2.66 12.62
N TRP A 26 9.35 1.63 12.44
CA TRP A 26 8.23 1.65 11.49
C TRP A 26 6.98 2.27 12.12
N PRO A 27 6.25 3.14 11.39
CA PRO A 27 5.02 3.74 11.88
C PRO A 27 3.91 2.68 12.08
N ARG A 28 2.82 3.08 12.74
CA ARG A 28 1.66 2.22 12.95
C ARG A 28 0.73 2.28 11.77
N LEU A 29 0.12 1.14 11.43
CA LEU A 29 -0.89 1.03 10.39
C LEU A 29 -2.20 1.70 10.85
N VAL A 30 -2.73 2.59 10.01
CA VAL A 30 -3.96 3.35 10.25
C VAL A 30 -5.09 2.88 9.32
N GLN A 31 -4.79 2.59 8.06
CA GLN A 31 -5.74 2.02 7.12
C GLN A 31 -5.04 0.97 6.27
N LEU A 32 -5.72 -0.14 5.99
CA LEU A 32 -5.29 -1.12 5.00
C LEU A 32 -6.42 -1.32 3.99
N ALA A 33 -6.12 -1.04 2.73
CA ALA A 33 -6.99 -1.41 1.62
C ALA A 33 -6.31 -2.42 0.71
N TYR A 34 -7.09 -3.35 0.18
CA TYR A 34 -6.58 -4.34 -0.75
C TYR A 34 -7.61 -4.75 -1.79
N LEU A 35 -7.12 -5.21 -2.94
CA LEU A 35 -7.92 -5.76 -4.02
C LEU A 35 -7.28 -7.07 -4.51
N TYR A 36 -8.09 -8.11 -4.64
CA TYR A 36 -7.64 -9.42 -5.11
C TYR A 36 -8.21 -9.72 -6.47
N TYR A 37 -7.34 -10.05 -7.42
CA TYR A 37 -7.68 -10.29 -8.82
C TYR A 37 -7.20 -11.65 -9.30
N ASP A 38 -7.95 -12.21 -10.24
CA ASP A 38 -7.48 -13.35 -11.03
C ASP A 38 -6.39 -12.93 -12.04
N LYS A 39 -5.89 -13.89 -12.82
CA LYS A 39 -4.85 -13.64 -13.84
C LYS A 39 -5.34 -12.84 -15.05
N ASN A 40 -6.66 -12.82 -15.28
CA ASN A 40 -7.32 -12.20 -16.43
C ASN A 40 -7.75 -10.75 -16.15
N GLY A 41 -7.56 -10.25 -14.93
CA GLY A 41 -7.96 -8.90 -14.55
C GLY A 41 -9.37 -8.81 -13.96
N ASN A 42 -10.00 -9.94 -13.62
CA ASN A 42 -11.29 -9.92 -12.93
C ASN A 42 -11.07 -9.75 -11.42
N LYS A 43 -11.73 -8.73 -10.84
CA LYS A 43 -11.72 -8.52 -9.38
C LYS A 43 -12.54 -9.62 -8.72
N ILE A 44 -11.91 -10.33 -7.79
CA ILE A 44 -12.54 -11.40 -7.00
C ILE A 44 -13.13 -10.79 -5.73
N LEU A 45 -12.32 -10.03 -4.99
CA LEU A 45 -12.73 -9.38 -3.75
C LEU A 45 -11.88 -8.15 -3.46
N GLY A 46 -12.25 -7.42 -2.42
CA GLY A 46 -11.44 -6.35 -1.86
C GLY A 46 -11.83 -6.10 -0.41
N GLY A 47 -11.01 -5.29 0.26
CA GLY A 47 -11.25 -4.85 1.62
C GLY A 47 -10.70 -3.45 1.83
N ASP A 48 -11.34 -2.72 2.74
CA ASP A 48 -10.95 -1.38 3.17
C ASP A 48 -11.21 -1.29 4.66
N TYR A 49 -10.15 -1.17 5.46
CA TYR A 49 -10.23 -1.25 6.92
C TYR A 49 -9.45 -0.11 7.56
N ILE A 50 -10.16 0.73 8.32
CA ILE A 50 -9.54 1.61 9.31
C ILE A 50 -9.14 0.75 10.52
N ILE A 51 -7.94 0.93 11.04
CA ILE A 51 -7.43 0.18 12.18
C ILE A 51 -7.72 0.93 13.46
N ARG A 52 -8.35 0.27 14.41
CA ARG A 52 -8.55 0.80 15.76
C ARG A 52 -7.21 0.96 16.46
N PRO A 53 -6.84 2.17 16.95
CA PRO A 53 -5.57 2.36 17.63
C PRO A 53 -5.50 1.62 18.96
N GLU A 54 -4.44 0.84 19.16
CA GLU A 54 -4.14 0.13 20.41
C GLU A 54 -2.73 0.50 20.89
N GLY A 55 -2.67 1.32 21.94
CA GLY A 55 -1.41 1.80 22.52
C GLY A 55 -0.68 2.86 21.68
N PHE A 56 -1.39 3.55 20.78
CA PHE A 56 -0.84 4.68 20.03
C PHE A 56 -1.93 5.70 19.68
N THR A 57 -1.50 6.91 19.33
CA THR A 57 -2.35 7.95 18.74
C THR A 57 -1.92 8.22 17.30
N ILE A 58 -2.87 8.65 16.48
CA ILE A 58 -2.60 9.10 15.11
C ILE A 58 -2.21 10.57 15.18
N PRO A 59 -0.97 10.95 14.78
CA PRO A 59 -0.55 12.35 14.79
C PRO A 59 -1.43 13.22 13.89
N THR A 60 -1.66 14.46 14.32
CA THR A 60 -2.50 15.41 13.57
C THR A 60 -1.97 15.64 12.16
N GLU A 61 -0.64 15.65 11.97
CA GLU A 61 0.00 15.81 10.67
C GLU A 61 -0.35 14.66 9.71
N ALA A 62 -0.34 13.42 10.20
CA ALA A 62 -0.77 12.26 9.41
C ALA A 62 -2.27 12.32 9.13
N SER A 63 -3.09 12.59 10.16
CA SER A 63 -4.53 12.72 10.02
C SER A 63 -4.96 13.84 9.05
N ARG A 64 -4.19 14.92 8.89
CA ARG A 64 -4.46 15.97 7.90
C ARG A 64 -4.24 15.48 6.47
N ILE A 65 -3.35 14.52 6.27
CA ILE A 65 -3.04 13.95 4.96
C ILE A 65 -4.14 12.96 4.59
N HIS A 66 -4.38 11.94 5.43
CA HIS A 66 -5.27 10.83 5.08
C HIS A 66 -6.70 10.93 5.65
N GLY A 67 -7.01 11.97 6.43
CA GLY A 67 -8.36 12.24 6.93
C GLY A 67 -8.88 11.29 8.02
N ILE A 68 -8.01 10.55 8.71
CA ILE A 68 -8.39 9.60 9.77
C ILE A 68 -7.80 10.06 11.10
N SER A 69 -8.64 10.60 11.98
CA SER A 69 -8.22 10.99 13.33
C SER A 69 -8.21 9.81 14.30
N THR A 70 -7.55 9.96 15.44
CA THR A 70 -7.58 8.95 16.52
C THR A 70 -9.01 8.66 16.98
N GLU A 71 -9.85 9.70 17.11
CA GLU A 71 -11.24 9.59 17.54
C GLU A 71 -12.08 8.82 16.52
N ARG A 72 -11.90 9.13 15.23
CA ARG A 72 -12.57 8.41 14.14
C ARG A 72 -12.15 6.95 14.11
N ALA A 73 -10.85 6.67 14.14
CA ALA A 73 -10.31 5.31 14.13
C ALA A 73 -10.72 4.52 15.37
N THR A 74 -10.86 5.16 16.53
CA THR A 74 -11.36 4.51 17.75
C THR A 74 -12.84 4.11 17.64
N ARG A 75 -13.65 4.93 16.97
CA ARG A 75 -15.10 4.71 16.82
C ARG A 75 -15.46 3.74 15.69
N GLU A 76 -14.76 3.84 14.56
CA GLU A 76 -15.09 3.15 13.30
C GLU A 76 -14.11 2.02 12.96
N GLY A 77 -12.95 1.98 13.63
CA GLY A 77 -11.87 1.06 13.28
C GLY A 77 -12.08 -0.37 13.76
N GLU A 78 -11.44 -1.28 13.04
CA GLU A 78 -11.43 -2.72 13.30
C GLU A 78 -10.17 -3.12 14.09
N TYR A 79 -10.26 -4.22 14.83
CA TYR A 79 -9.10 -4.77 15.54
C TYR A 79 -8.03 -5.24 14.56
N ILE A 80 -6.79 -4.80 14.78
CA ILE A 80 -5.70 -5.05 13.82
C ILE A 80 -5.46 -6.54 13.55
N ILE A 81 -5.58 -7.39 14.57
CA ILE A 81 -5.36 -8.84 14.45
C ILE A 81 -6.35 -9.46 13.47
N SER A 82 -7.63 -9.08 13.51
CA SER A 82 -8.65 -9.66 12.61
C SER A 82 -8.41 -9.25 11.16
N VAL A 83 -7.98 -8.00 10.94
CA VAL A 83 -7.64 -7.47 9.62
C VAL A 83 -6.38 -8.15 9.06
N LEU A 84 -5.33 -8.29 9.87
CA LEU A 84 -4.09 -8.97 9.49
C LEU A 84 -4.32 -10.45 9.18
N GLN A 85 -5.16 -11.16 9.92
CA GLN A 85 -5.50 -12.56 9.62
C GLN A 85 -6.18 -12.72 8.26
N LYS A 86 -7.17 -11.85 7.95
CA LYS A 86 -7.84 -11.82 6.64
C LYS A 86 -6.81 -11.56 5.53
N PHE A 87 -5.97 -10.55 5.71
CA PHE A 87 -4.97 -10.16 4.71
C PHE A 87 -3.88 -11.23 4.52
N GLN A 88 -3.39 -11.84 5.60
CA GLN A 88 -2.40 -12.91 5.58
C GLN A 88 -2.89 -14.14 4.79
N SER A 89 -4.18 -14.47 4.90
CA SER A 89 -4.79 -15.53 4.09
C SER A 89 -4.72 -15.22 2.59
N LEU A 90 -4.98 -13.96 2.21
CA LEU A 90 -4.89 -13.53 0.82
C LEU A 90 -3.44 -13.47 0.33
N ILE A 91 -2.50 -12.99 1.15
CA ILE A 91 -1.06 -13.01 0.83
C ILE A 91 -0.65 -14.44 0.50
N ASN A 92 -1.05 -15.41 1.31
CA ASN A 92 -0.69 -16.81 1.11
C ASN A 92 -1.22 -17.37 -0.22
N GLN A 93 -2.43 -16.99 -0.64
CA GLN A 93 -3.04 -17.38 -1.92
C GLN A 93 -2.53 -16.58 -3.12
N ALA A 94 -1.99 -15.37 -2.91
CA ALA A 94 -1.49 -14.52 -3.99
C ALA A 94 -0.17 -15.08 -4.55
N GLU A 95 -0.03 -15.03 -5.88
CA GLU A 95 1.23 -15.35 -6.56
C GLU A 95 2.13 -14.11 -6.64
N VAL A 96 1.51 -12.93 -6.83
CA VAL A 96 2.19 -11.64 -6.97
C VAL A 96 1.49 -10.60 -6.10
N LEU A 97 2.29 -9.87 -5.32
CA LEU A 97 1.86 -8.70 -4.59
C LEU A 97 2.17 -7.44 -5.38
N VAL A 98 1.28 -6.45 -5.37
CA VAL A 98 1.41 -5.20 -6.13
C VAL A 98 1.09 -4.00 -5.24
N ALA A 99 1.92 -2.96 -5.29
CA ALA A 99 1.72 -1.71 -4.57
C ALA A 99 2.43 -0.55 -5.29
N HIS A 100 2.00 0.68 -5.05
CA HIS A 100 2.66 1.88 -5.53
C HIS A 100 3.56 2.43 -4.42
N ASN A 101 4.83 1.98 -4.40
CA ASN A 101 5.81 2.09 -3.30
C ASN A 101 5.88 0.86 -2.36
N MET A 102 5.87 -0.34 -2.95
CA MET A 102 5.97 -1.64 -2.26
C MET A 102 6.96 -1.71 -1.10
N SER A 103 8.15 -1.10 -1.22
CA SER A 103 9.16 -1.12 -0.15
C SER A 103 8.71 -0.45 1.14
N PHE A 104 7.76 0.47 1.06
CA PHE A 104 7.14 1.09 2.23
C PHE A 104 6.04 0.17 2.77
N ASP A 105 5.01 -0.12 1.96
CA ASP A 105 3.82 -0.87 2.39
C ASP A 105 4.17 -2.26 2.94
N GLU A 106 5.13 -2.96 2.32
CA GLU A 106 5.55 -4.29 2.81
C GLU A 106 6.14 -4.25 4.21
N LYS A 107 6.79 -3.13 4.56
CA LYS A 107 7.44 -2.95 5.87
C LYS A 107 6.42 -2.54 6.92
N ILE A 108 5.41 -1.77 6.55
CA ILE A 108 4.30 -1.43 7.43
C ILE A 108 3.53 -2.69 7.83
N VAL A 109 3.03 -3.43 6.84
CA VAL A 109 2.28 -4.67 7.11
C VAL A 109 3.18 -5.70 7.79
N GLY A 110 4.43 -5.84 7.32
CA GLY A 110 5.38 -6.76 7.92
C GLY A 110 5.67 -6.45 9.39
N ALA A 111 5.81 -5.18 9.77
CA ALA A 111 6.02 -4.78 11.15
C ALA A 111 4.77 -5.06 12.00
N GLU A 112 3.56 -4.80 11.49
CA GLU A 112 2.32 -5.11 12.22
C GLU A 112 2.09 -6.62 12.39
N LEU A 113 2.43 -7.44 11.39
CA LEU A 113 2.43 -8.90 11.52
C LEU A 113 3.36 -9.34 12.66
N LEU A 114 4.58 -8.81 12.71
CA LEU A 114 5.53 -9.12 13.79
C LEU A 114 5.05 -8.62 15.16
N ARG A 115 4.46 -7.43 15.26
CA ARG A 115 3.84 -6.91 16.51
C ARG A 115 2.71 -7.82 16.99
N ALA A 116 1.95 -8.40 16.06
CA ALA A 116 0.88 -9.35 16.36
C ALA A 116 1.38 -10.79 16.63
N GLY A 117 2.70 -11.04 16.61
CA GLY A 117 3.27 -12.39 16.76
C GLY A 117 2.99 -13.32 15.59
N MET A 118 2.64 -12.77 14.42
CA MET A 118 2.32 -13.50 13.20
C MET A 118 3.56 -13.65 12.30
N TYR A 119 3.61 -14.74 11.54
CA TYR A 119 4.67 -14.97 10.55
C TYR A 119 4.52 -14.02 9.37
N ASN A 120 5.58 -13.30 9.02
CA ASN A 120 5.61 -12.43 7.84
C ASN A 120 6.02 -13.21 6.58
N SER A 121 5.05 -13.59 5.75
CA SER A 121 5.30 -14.29 4.49
C SER A 121 5.53 -13.39 3.26
N ILE A 122 5.38 -12.06 3.40
CA ILE A 122 5.55 -11.09 2.31
C ILE A 122 6.94 -11.19 1.64
N PRO A 123 8.07 -11.33 2.37
CA PRO A 123 9.39 -11.41 1.75
C PRO A 123 9.57 -12.56 0.76
N ALA A 124 8.80 -13.65 0.91
CA ALA A 124 8.87 -14.82 0.05
C ALA A 124 8.01 -14.71 -1.22
N LYS A 125 7.24 -13.62 -1.38
CA LYS A 125 6.33 -13.43 -2.52
C LYS A 125 7.01 -12.68 -3.65
N ASN A 126 6.57 -12.96 -4.88
CA ASN A 126 6.88 -12.11 -6.02
C ASN A 126 6.18 -10.76 -5.81
N LYS A 127 6.89 -9.68 -6.11
CA LYS A 127 6.44 -8.32 -5.84
C LYS A 127 6.63 -7.44 -7.07
N ILE A 128 5.64 -6.61 -7.35
CA ILE A 128 5.72 -5.56 -8.36
C ILE A 128 5.47 -4.21 -7.68
N CYS A 129 6.45 -3.32 -7.79
CA CYS A 129 6.31 -1.93 -7.37
C CYS A 129 6.01 -1.07 -8.60
N THR A 130 4.78 -0.60 -8.77
CA THR A 130 4.41 0.19 -9.96
C THR A 130 5.18 1.49 -10.05
N MET A 131 5.56 2.09 -8.91
CA MET A 131 6.40 3.29 -8.85
C MET A 131 7.77 3.04 -9.52
N GLN A 132 8.46 1.97 -9.11
CA GLN A 132 9.79 1.64 -9.63
C GLN A 132 9.71 1.12 -11.07
N SER A 133 8.79 0.21 -11.37
CA SER A 133 8.67 -0.41 -12.69
C SER A 133 8.30 0.60 -13.79
N THR A 134 7.69 1.72 -13.42
CA THR A 134 7.28 2.76 -14.38
C THR A 134 8.17 4.00 -14.39
N THR A 135 9.28 4.00 -13.66
CA THR A 135 10.19 5.17 -13.62
C THR A 135 10.65 5.59 -15.03
N ASN A 136 11.13 4.64 -15.84
CA ASN A 136 11.54 4.91 -17.23
C ASN A 136 10.35 5.14 -18.17
N PHE A 137 9.18 4.58 -17.89
CA PHE A 137 7.99 4.77 -18.71
C PHE A 137 7.42 6.19 -18.55
N CYS A 138 7.37 6.66 -17.31
CA CYS A 138 6.95 8.01 -16.97
C CYS A 138 7.99 9.03 -17.47
N ALA A 139 9.28 8.73 -17.28
CA ALA A 139 10.42 9.54 -17.75
C ALA A 139 10.32 11.00 -17.27
N ILE A 140 10.10 11.19 -15.97
CA ILE A 140 9.95 12.52 -15.38
C ILE A 140 11.30 12.97 -14.86
N ASP A 141 11.78 14.12 -15.30
CA ASP A 141 13.11 14.62 -14.91
C ASP A 141 13.20 14.86 -13.40
N GLY A 142 14.33 14.47 -12.84
CA GLY A 142 14.73 14.71 -11.47
C GLY A 142 16.22 15.06 -11.39
N PRO A 143 16.72 15.46 -10.20
CA PRO A 143 18.09 15.95 -10.06
C PRO A 143 19.19 14.94 -10.44
N TYR A 144 18.88 13.64 -10.44
CA TYR A 144 19.83 12.55 -10.67
C TYR A 144 19.39 11.58 -11.78
N GLY A 145 18.60 12.06 -12.73
CA GLY A 145 17.92 11.23 -13.74
C GLY A 145 16.42 11.18 -13.49
N TYR A 146 15.72 10.19 -14.05
CA TYR A 146 14.27 10.12 -13.90
C TYR A 146 13.87 9.85 -12.45
N LYS A 147 13.04 10.74 -11.91
CA LYS A 147 12.48 10.58 -10.57
C LYS A 147 11.43 9.48 -10.56
N TRP A 148 11.20 8.90 -9.39
CA TRP A 148 10.06 8.03 -9.18
C TRP A 148 8.75 8.80 -9.41
N PRO A 149 7.84 8.26 -10.24
CA PRO A 149 6.55 8.88 -10.49
C PRO A 149 5.69 8.77 -9.23
N LYS A 150 4.90 9.80 -8.96
CA LYS A 150 3.74 9.66 -8.08
C LYS A 150 2.68 8.78 -8.74
N LEU A 151 1.68 8.33 -8.00
CA LEU A 151 0.58 7.55 -8.57
C LEU A 151 -0.23 8.40 -9.55
N SER A 152 -0.46 9.65 -9.18
CA SER A 152 -1.04 10.70 -10.03
C SER A 152 -0.27 10.91 -11.35
N ASP A 153 1.06 10.96 -11.30
CA ASP A 153 1.92 11.08 -12.48
C ASP A 153 1.71 9.89 -13.45
N LEU A 154 1.72 8.66 -12.89
CA LEU A 154 1.52 7.44 -13.67
C LEU A 154 0.10 7.36 -14.25
N HIS A 155 -0.91 7.66 -13.46
CA HIS A 155 -2.30 7.67 -13.91
C HIS A 155 -2.50 8.68 -15.07
N TYR A 156 -1.95 9.89 -14.93
CA TYR A 156 -2.02 10.89 -15.99
C TYR A 156 -1.30 10.44 -17.27
N LYS A 157 -0.12 9.81 -17.14
CA LYS A 157 0.64 9.27 -18.29
C LYS A 157 -0.17 8.24 -19.08
N LEU A 158 -0.91 7.38 -18.40
CA LEU A 158 -1.69 6.29 -18.99
C LEU A 158 -3.03 6.77 -19.57
N PHE A 159 -3.75 7.64 -18.85
CA PHE A 159 -5.15 7.93 -19.15
C PHE A 159 -5.42 9.36 -19.60
N ARG A 160 -4.43 10.26 -19.51
CA ARG A 160 -4.57 11.71 -19.81
C ARG A 160 -5.64 12.43 -18.98
N THR A 161 -6.04 11.82 -17.88
CA THR A 161 -6.99 12.37 -16.91
C THR A 161 -6.29 12.59 -15.58
N GLY A 162 -6.47 13.77 -14.99
CA GLY A 162 -5.99 14.07 -13.66
C GLY A 162 -6.52 13.06 -12.63
N PHE A 163 -5.68 12.73 -11.67
CA PHE A 163 -6.01 11.96 -10.49
C PHE A 163 -5.34 12.67 -9.32
N GLU A 164 -6.13 13.18 -8.39
CA GLU A 164 -5.61 13.66 -7.13
C GLU A 164 -5.54 12.46 -6.19
N GLU A 165 -4.33 12.17 -5.70
CA GLU A 165 -4.14 11.17 -4.65
C GLU A 165 -4.99 11.59 -3.45
N ALA A 166 -5.91 10.72 -3.07
CA ALA A 166 -6.83 11.01 -1.99
C ALA A 166 -6.17 10.83 -0.63
N HIS A 167 -4.97 10.23 -0.58
CA HIS A 167 -4.35 9.71 0.62
C HIS A 167 -5.36 8.87 1.40
N ASN A 168 -6.01 8.00 0.64
CA ASN A 168 -7.02 7.09 1.10
C ASN A 168 -6.73 5.78 0.42
N ALA A 169 -6.32 4.80 1.23
CA ALA A 169 -5.78 3.55 0.72
C ALA A 169 -6.71 2.87 -0.30
N SER A 170 -8.05 2.97 -0.15
CA SER A 170 -8.96 2.31 -1.09
C SER A 170 -9.11 3.02 -2.44
N VAL A 171 -8.99 4.36 -2.45
CA VAL A 171 -8.95 5.15 -3.69
C VAL A 171 -7.64 4.91 -4.41
N ASP A 172 -6.53 5.02 -3.69
CA ASP A 172 -5.18 4.91 -4.24
C ASP A 172 -4.89 3.48 -4.74
N ILE A 173 -5.36 2.44 -4.04
CA ILE A 173 -5.19 1.07 -4.51
C ILE A 173 -6.05 0.75 -5.74
N THR A 174 -7.22 1.38 -5.86
CA THR A 174 -8.07 1.25 -7.06
C THR A 174 -7.40 1.88 -8.26
N ALA A 175 -6.83 3.08 -8.11
CA ALA A 175 -6.05 3.73 -9.15
C ALA A 175 -4.79 2.92 -9.51
N THR A 176 -4.10 2.35 -8.52
CA THR A 176 -2.93 1.49 -8.73
C THR A 176 -3.29 0.23 -9.53
N ALA A 177 -4.38 -0.46 -9.17
CA ALA A 177 -4.84 -1.64 -9.91
C ALA A 177 -5.19 -1.28 -11.36
N LYS A 178 -5.89 -0.16 -11.59
CA LYS A 178 -6.21 0.33 -12.92
C LYS A 178 -4.94 0.61 -13.75
N CYS A 179 -3.95 1.30 -13.16
CA CYS A 179 -2.68 1.57 -13.82
C CYS A 179 -1.93 0.28 -14.17
N PHE A 180 -1.86 -0.67 -13.23
CA PHE A 180 -1.21 -1.96 -13.44
C PHE A 180 -1.81 -2.72 -14.63
N TRP A 181 -3.13 -2.85 -14.69
CA TRP A 181 -3.78 -3.59 -15.77
C TRP A 181 -3.57 -2.93 -17.14
N GLU A 182 -3.56 -1.60 -17.18
CA GLU A 182 -3.25 -0.88 -18.41
C GLU A 182 -1.78 -1.05 -18.83
N LEU A 183 -0.84 -0.99 -17.89
CA LEU A 183 0.58 -1.26 -18.19
C LEU A 183 0.78 -2.68 -18.74
N LYS A 184 0.08 -3.66 -18.16
CA LYS A 184 0.13 -5.05 -18.63
C LYS A 184 -0.46 -5.18 -20.04
N ARG A 185 -1.57 -4.51 -20.33
CA ARG A 185 -2.18 -4.44 -21.68
C ARG A 185 -1.21 -3.83 -22.70
N LEU A 186 -0.42 -2.84 -22.29
CA LEU A 186 0.58 -2.16 -23.12
C LEU A 186 1.92 -2.91 -23.20
N GLY A 187 2.09 -4.04 -22.51
CA GLY A 187 3.36 -4.78 -22.45
C GLY A 187 4.49 -4.01 -21.79
N LYS A 188 4.18 -3.15 -20.81
CA LYS A 188 5.16 -2.36 -20.05
C LYS A 188 5.55 -2.98 -18.71
N ILE A 189 4.82 -4.02 -18.29
CA ILE A 189 5.10 -4.88 -17.13
C ILE A 189 4.68 -6.31 -17.44
#